data_AF-A0A838PUY3-F1
#
_entry.id   AF-A0A838PUY3-F1
#
_cell.length_a   1.000
_cell.length_b   1.000
_cell.length_c   1.000
_cell.angle_alpha   90.00
_cell.angle_beta   90.00
_cell.angle_gamma   90.00
#
_symmetry.space_group_name_H-M   'P 1'
#
loop_
_entity.id
_entity.type
_entity.pdbx_description
1 polymer ?
#
loop_
_entity_poly.entity_id
_entity_poly.type
_entity_poly.pdbx_seq_one_letter_code
_entity_poly.pdbx_strand_id
1 'polypeptide(L)'
;VKFTSSLVDYIFRRLAIEYLPTEKRQELGIYTMAERNATLDAEYGTPGDPSPPATTQADATGQTVLPVERPVPIDDLYGDAPMCYQCGVKMRRAGSCHACEQCGSTSGCS
;
A
#
# COMPACT_ATOMS: atom_id res chain seq x y z
N VAL A 1 7.49 -3.08 2.63
CA VAL A 1 7.89 -1.76 2.10
C VAL A 1 7.67 -1.74 0.58
N LYS A 2 6.54 -1.20 0.11
CA LYS A 2 6.20 -1.07 -1.32
C LYS A 2 6.44 0.38 -1.75
N PHE A 3 7.61 0.70 -2.30
CA PHE A 3 7.97 2.11 -2.55
C PHE A 3 7.53 2.66 -3.91
N THR A 4 7.08 1.82 -4.85
CA THR A 4 6.55 2.26 -6.14
C THR A 4 5.40 1.37 -6.60
N SER A 5 4.37 1.97 -7.19
CA SER A 5 3.23 1.25 -7.79
C SER A 5 3.44 0.99 -9.29
N SER A 6 4.43 1.64 -9.90
CA SER A 6 4.77 1.53 -11.32
C SER A 6 6.28 1.65 -11.52
N LEU A 7 6.81 0.92 -12.50
CA LEU A 7 8.21 0.99 -12.92
C LEU A 7 8.59 2.38 -13.44
N VAL A 8 7.65 3.07 -14.08
CA VAL A 8 7.88 4.40 -14.67
C VAL A 8 8.15 5.43 -13.56
N ASP A 9 7.34 5.41 -12.51
CA ASP A 9 7.53 6.26 -11.32
C ASP A 9 8.88 5.97 -10.64
N TYR A 10 9.28 4.69 -10.57
CA TYR A 10 10.59 4.31 -10.06
C TYR A 10 11.74 4.94 -10.87
N ILE A 11 11.69 4.83 -12.20
CA ILE A 11 12.74 5.35 -13.08
C ILE A 11 12.84 6.87 -12.94
N PHE A 12 11.72 7.60 -12.99
CA PHE A 12 11.75 9.06 -12.88
C PHE A 12 12.23 9.54 -11.51
N ARG A 13 11.82 8.91 -10.41
CA ARG A 13 12.34 9.23 -9.08
C ARG A 13 13.83 8.95 -8.96
N ARG A 14 14.31 7.86 -9.56
CA ARG A 14 15.74 7.51 -9.56
C ARG A 14 16.55 8.57 -10.30
N LEU A 15 16.11 8.94 -11.51
CA LEU A 15 16.76 9.99 -12.29
C LEU A 15 16.71 11.35 -11.58
N ALA A 16 15.60 11.70 -10.93
CA ALA A 16 15.48 12.94 -10.17
C ALA A 16 16.43 12.99 -8.95
N ILE A 17 16.70 11.85 -8.31
CA ILE A 17 17.69 11.79 -7.22
C ILE A 17 19.11 11.96 -7.75
N GLU A 18 19.42 11.36 -8.91
CA GLU A 18 20.77 11.39 -9.49
C GLU A 18 21.12 12.72 -10.16
N TYR A 19 20.17 13.38 -10.81
CA TYR A 19 20.47 14.51 -11.71
C TYR A 19 19.84 15.85 -11.30
N LEU A 20 18.89 15.88 -10.36
CA LEU A 20 18.25 17.12 -9.92
C LEU A 20 18.84 17.62 -8.59
N PRO A 21 19.06 18.95 -8.45
CA PRO A 21 19.43 19.54 -7.16
C PRO A 21 18.31 19.35 -6.14
N THR A 22 18.68 19.35 -4.85
CA THR A 22 17.80 19.06 -3.72
C THR A 22 16.54 19.92 -3.70
N GLU A 23 16.67 21.23 -3.93
CA GLU A 23 15.56 22.19 -3.93
C GLU A 23 14.50 21.83 -4.98
N LYS A 24 14.92 21.55 -6.23
CA LYS A 24 14.01 21.13 -7.30
C LYS A 24 13.38 19.76 -7.05
N ARG A 25 14.11 18.88 -6.37
CA ARG A 25 13.59 17.56 -5.99
C ARG A 25 12.47 17.69 -4.94
N GLN A 26 12.65 18.57 -3.97
CA GLN A 26 11.68 18.84 -2.90
C GLN A 26 10.41 19.53 -3.44
N GLU A 27 10.53 20.47 -4.37
CA GLU A 27 9.39 21.08 -5.08
C GLU A 27 8.51 20.02 -5.77
N LEU A 28 9.13 18.94 -6.28
CA LEU A 28 8.45 17.81 -6.93
C LEU A 28 7.99 16.73 -5.94
N GLY A 29 8.20 16.91 -4.63
CA GLY A 29 7.83 15.94 -3.60
C GLY A 29 8.65 14.65 -3.62
N ILE A 30 9.82 14.65 -4.27
CA ILE A 30 10.69 13.48 -4.35
C ILE A 30 11.71 13.56 -3.21
N TYR A 31 11.60 12.63 -2.26
CA TYR A 31 12.49 12.56 -1.11
C TYR A 31 13.23 11.22 -1.07
N THR A 32 14.50 11.25 -0.66
CA THR A 32 15.24 10.04 -0.33
C THR A 32 14.66 9.39 0.93
N MET A 33 15.00 8.12 1.16
CA MET A 33 14.58 7.41 2.38
C MET A 33 15.13 8.09 3.64
N ALA A 34 16.37 8.57 3.60
CA ALA A 34 16.99 9.26 4.73
C ALA A 34 16.30 10.60 5.05
N GLU A 35 16.03 11.43 4.05
CA GLU A 35 15.33 12.71 4.23
C GLU A 35 13.92 12.51 4.80
N ARG A 36 13.19 11.53 4.28
CA ARG A 36 11.82 11.22 4.73
C ARG A 36 11.79 10.71 6.17
N ASN A 37 12.74 9.87 6.54
CA ASN A 37 12.86 9.38 7.91
C ASN A 37 13.24 10.54 8.85
N ALA A 38 14.19 11.40 8.45
CA ALA A 38 14.56 12.57 9.24
C ALA A 38 13.40 13.55 9.45
N THR A 39 12.53 13.75 8.46
CA THR A 39 11.31 14.55 8.64
C THR A 39 10.32 13.91 9.61
N LEU A 40 10.14 12.59 9.55
CA LEU A 40 9.27 11.88 10.49
C LEU A 40 9.85 11.91 11.92
N ASP A 41 11.16 11.72 12.05
CA ASP A 41 11.86 11.82 13.33
C ASP A 41 11.82 13.24 13.90
N ALA A 42 11.84 14.28 13.05
CA ALA A 42 11.69 15.66 13.50
C ALA A 42 10.23 15.99 13.92
N GLU A 43 9.24 15.44 13.21
CA GLU A 43 7.82 15.66 13.48
C GLU A 43 7.35 14.89 14.73
N TYR A 44 7.83 13.67 14.92
CA TYR A 44 7.39 12.78 16.01
C TYR A 44 8.43 12.58 17.12
N GLY A 45 9.69 12.97 16.92
CA GLY A 45 10.80 12.72 17.85
C GLY A 45 11.08 13.82 18.87
N THR A 46 10.06 14.61 19.26
CA THR A 46 10.20 15.48 20.44
C THR A 46 10.17 14.59 21.70
N PRO A 47 11.22 14.57 22.55
CA PRO A 47 11.16 13.87 23.82
C PRO A 47 10.35 14.72 24.81
N GLY A 48 9.02 14.60 24.77
CA GLY A 48 8.19 15.42 25.64
C GLY A 48 6.69 15.42 25.35
N ASP A 49 6.09 14.26 25.04
CA ASP A 49 4.65 14.10 25.29
C ASP A 49 4.37 12.65 25.71
N PRO A 50 3.93 12.39 26.96
CA PRO A 50 3.47 11.08 27.36
C PRO A 50 2.14 10.79 26.66
N SER A 51 2.22 10.24 25.45
CA SER A 51 1.06 9.56 24.86
C SER A 51 0.56 8.51 25.86
N PRO A 52 -0.74 8.46 26.19
CA PRO A 52 -1.28 7.43 27.07
C PRO A 52 -0.87 6.06 26.50
N PRO A 53 -0.41 5.12 27.35
CA PRO A 53 0.18 3.89 26.85
C PRO A 53 -0.85 3.16 25.99
N ALA A 54 -0.66 3.20 24.68
CA ALA A 54 -1.19 2.16 23.82
C ALA A 54 -0.60 0.87 24.37
N THR A 55 -1.44 0.05 25.00
CA THR A 55 -1.05 -1.23 25.59
C THR A 55 -0.50 -2.11 24.46
N THR A 56 0.80 -1.99 24.22
CA THR A 56 1.55 -2.91 23.39
C THR A 56 1.60 -4.19 24.21
N GLN A 57 0.76 -5.15 23.85
CA GLN A 57 0.85 -6.49 24.41
C GLN A 57 2.15 -7.08 23.88
N ALA A 58 3.17 -7.08 24.75
CA ALA A 58 4.42 -7.74 24.50
C ALA A 58 4.23 -9.24 24.72
N ASP A 59 4.73 -10.05 23.80
CA ASP A 59 4.84 -11.49 24.02
C ASP A 59 5.91 -11.76 25.09
N ALA A 60 6.01 -13.00 25.61
CA ALA A 60 6.90 -13.35 26.73
C ALA A 60 8.40 -13.01 26.51
N THR A 61 8.79 -12.65 25.30
CA THR A 61 10.13 -12.26 24.86
C THR A 61 10.31 -10.75 24.64
N GLY A 62 9.32 -9.91 24.95
CA GLY A 62 9.44 -8.44 24.91
C GLY A 62 9.36 -7.82 23.52
N GLN A 63 8.88 -8.55 22.50
CA GLN A 63 8.63 -8.00 21.18
C GLN A 63 7.26 -7.33 21.08
N THR A 64 7.21 -6.16 20.43
CA THR A 64 5.98 -5.45 20.07
C THR A 64 5.23 -6.23 19.00
N VAL A 65 4.14 -6.89 19.40
CA VAL A 65 3.25 -7.58 18.46
C VAL A 65 2.25 -6.55 17.91
N LEU A 66 2.42 -6.17 16.64
CA LEU A 66 1.37 -5.45 15.92
C LEU A 66 0.18 -6.39 15.74
N PRO A 67 -1.07 -5.91 15.81
CA PRO A 67 -2.24 -6.74 15.51
C PRO A 67 -2.07 -7.32 14.11
N VAL A 68 -1.79 -8.62 14.02
CA VAL A 68 -1.84 -9.34 12.75
C VAL A 68 -3.30 -9.40 12.39
N GLU A 69 -3.71 -8.49 11.50
CA GLU A 69 -4.97 -8.60 10.79
C GLU A 69 -5.01 -10.01 10.20
N ARG A 70 -6.06 -10.77 10.57
CA ARG A 70 -6.20 -12.16 10.13
C ARG A 70 -5.97 -12.20 8.62
N PRO A 71 -5.05 -13.02 8.11
CA PRO A 71 -4.85 -13.12 6.67
C PRO A 71 -6.19 -13.48 6.07
N VAL A 72 -6.78 -12.53 5.34
CA VAL A 72 -7.95 -12.81 4.51
C VAL A 72 -7.45 -13.88 3.55
N PRO A 73 -8.08 -15.06 3.50
CA PRO A 73 -7.72 -16.08 2.54
C PRO A 73 -7.68 -15.41 1.17
N ILE A 74 -6.51 -15.40 0.55
CA ILE A 74 -6.41 -15.01 -0.85
C ILE A 74 -6.97 -16.23 -1.58
N ASP A 75 -8.30 -16.26 -1.69
CA ASP A 75 -9.00 -17.35 -2.35
C ASP A 75 -8.63 -17.31 -3.84
N ASP A 76 -7.56 -18.03 -4.19
CA ASP A 76 -7.16 -18.33 -5.57
C ASP A 76 -8.25 -19.14 -6.32
N LEU A 77 -9.33 -19.51 -5.65
CA LEU A 77 -10.59 -19.98 -6.23
C LEU A 77 -11.23 -18.98 -7.21
N TYR A 78 -10.82 -17.71 -7.19
CA TYR A 78 -11.21 -16.70 -8.19
C TYR A 78 -10.13 -16.47 -9.26
N GLY A 79 -9.10 -17.31 -9.33
CA GLY A 79 -8.00 -17.23 -10.30
C GLY A 79 -8.49 -17.02 -11.73
N ASP A 80 -9.44 -17.85 -12.17
CA ASP A 80 -9.99 -17.88 -13.53
C ASP A 80 -11.10 -16.85 -13.81
N ALA A 81 -11.37 -15.93 -12.88
CA ALA A 81 -12.40 -14.92 -13.12
C ALA A 81 -11.95 -13.95 -14.22
N PRO A 82 -12.75 -13.75 -15.28
CA PRO A 82 -12.40 -12.85 -16.37
C PRO A 82 -12.36 -11.40 -15.88
N MET A 83 -11.61 -10.58 -16.61
CA MET A 83 -11.62 -9.13 -16.40
C MET A 83 -12.93 -8.55 -16.94
N CYS A 84 -13.49 -7.55 -16.25
CA CYS A 84 -14.69 -6.88 -16.71
C CYS A 84 -14.41 -6.15 -18.03
N TYR A 85 -15.16 -6.47 -19.09
CA TYR A 85 -14.99 -5.85 -20.41
C TYR A 85 -15.29 -4.34 -20.44
N GLN A 86 -15.94 -3.82 -19.41
CA GLN A 86 -16.41 -2.43 -19.37
C GLN A 86 -15.53 -1.51 -18.51
N CYS A 87 -14.88 -2.02 -17.46
CA CYS A 87 -14.05 -1.21 -16.56
C CYS A 87 -12.70 -1.85 -16.18
N GLY A 88 -12.40 -3.06 -16.66
CA GLY A 88 -11.08 -3.68 -16.52
C GLY A 88 -10.74 -4.17 -15.10
N VAL A 89 -11.67 -4.20 -14.15
CA VAL A 89 -11.43 -4.83 -12.84
C VAL A 89 -11.68 -6.33 -12.91
N LYS A 90 -10.97 -7.12 -12.08
CA LYS A 90 -11.19 -8.57 -11.96
C LYS A 90 -12.60 -8.82 -11.42
N MET A 91 -13.41 -9.59 -12.13
CA MET A 91 -14.77 -9.89 -11.69
C MET A 91 -14.77 -10.87 -10.52
N ARG A 92 -15.81 -10.82 -9.68
CA ARG A 92 -16.02 -11.80 -8.59
C ARG A 92 -17.07 -12.81 -9.04
N ARG A 93 -16.85 -14.10 -8.78
CA ARG A 93 -17.87 -15.14 -9.00
C ARG A 93 -19.08 -14.89 -8.10
N ALA A 94 -20.26 -14.89 -8.70
CA ALA A 94 -21.56 -14.72 -8.09
C ALA A 94 -22.46 -15.88 -8.54
N GLY A 95 -22.30 -17.04 -7.90
CA GLY A 95 -22.99 -18.28 -8.30
C GLY A 95 -22.40 -18.89 -9.58
N SER A 96 -23.22 -19.13 -10.59
CA SER A 96 -22.73 -19.53 -11.92
C SER A 96 -22.20 -18.35 -12.74
N CYS A 97 -22.55 -17.11 -12.36
CA CYS A 97 -22.10 -15.90 -13.02
C CYS A 97 -20.81 -15.33 -12.43
N HIS A 98 -20.28 -14.31 -13.09
CA HIS A 98 -19.32 -13.35 -12.56
C HIS A 98 -19.97 -11.96 -12.55
N ALA A 99 -19.73 -11.18 -11.49
CA ALA A 99 -20.23 -9.84 -11.30
C ALA A 99 -19.08 -8.85 -11.05
N CYS A 100 -19.20 -7.64 -11.61
CA CYS A 100 -18.27 -6.56 -11.39
C CYS A 100 -18.77 -5.64 -10.26
N GLU A 101 -17.96 -5.47 -9.22
CA GLU A 101 -18.30 -4.61 -8.06
C GLU A 101 -18.22 -3.11 -8.38
N GLN A 102 -17.47 -2.75 -9.44
CA GLN A 102 -17.21 -1.35 -9.79
C GLN A 102 -18.28 -0.78 -10.73
N CYS A 103 -18.78 -1.57 -11.69
CA CYS A 103 -19.71 -1.10 -12.72
C CYS A 103 -21.00 -1.92 -12.83
N GLY A 104 -21.17 -2.98 -12.03
CA GLY A 104 -22.40 -3.79 -12.00
C GLY A 104 -22.60 -4.73 -13.19
N SER A 105 -21.69 -4.77 -14.17
CA SER A 105 -21.77 -5.72 -15.29
C SER A 105 -21.64 -7.16 -14.81
N THR A 106 -22.42 -8.07 -15.41
CA THR A 106 -22.40 -9.52 -15.13
C THR A 106 -22.06 -10.32 -16.38
N SER A 107 -21.39 -11.47 -16.23
CA SER A 107 -20.98 -12.35 -17.34
C SER A 107 -21.02 -13.82 -16.91
N GLY A 108 -21.10 -14.75 -17.87
CA GLY A 108 -20.96 -16.19 -17.58
C GLY A 108 -22.16 -16.86 -16.89
N CYS A 109 -23.35 -16.25 -16.89
CA CYS A 109 -24.56 -16.86 -16.35
C CYS A 109 -25.07 -17.99 -17.25
N SER A 110 -24.76 -19.24 -16.92
CA SER A 110 -25.43 -20.45 -17.46
C SER A 110 -26.07 -21.25 -16.34
#